data_AF-A0A1X0FU87-F1
#
_entry.id   AF-A0A1X0FU87-F1
#
_cell.length_a   1.000
_cell.length_b   1.000
_cell.length_c   1.000
_cell.angle_alpha   90.00
_cell.angle_beta   90.00
_cell.angle_gamma   90.00
#
_symmetry.space_group_name_H-M   'P 1'
#
loop_
_entity.id
_entity.type
_entity.pdbx_description
1 polymer ?
#
loop_
_entity_poly.entity_id
_entity_poly.type
_entity_poly.pdbx_seq_one_letter_code
_entity_poly.pdbx_strand_id
1 'polypeptide(L)'
;MTILSEPGRALAPVTTRRRSVVRPARALNRLTRYRGGTYSHTVDRVVFTDGSWARTDLIRLNPNVHAYSLDFTGVAPRHPSRYRVDTWSALPHLRTSGHEARIGWILRHSFPMHSTAELSQQVREAGYPLGPANINEHEAIAATQAAIWFFTNRLTLDTRPLNVPVTVRRSAGPVFTFEFDGEPQLGGYSVWTDSPTAVNFKLQKSPNGVVWQDVSGSELTAGPGAGRHQRTLGQGSTLSSSSHGRGGRGYRYYRLAASSDTDTPRIGPVSFRLTGARYYRNADKVVHLYNYLLAQARKAVHETGEAALVDHRAGADGGLIGPFQVRIPLLFSANDGQEVVDTDGFTLGGPIEPGTDFYLRQPTGMSGITITAKTVGELHGRVLTGVALDEASHRFTPVALAIPTEMNIEFDISWQVDEAWSYVVGDKR
;
A
#
# COMPACT_ATOMS: atom_id res chain seq x y z
N MET A 1 -33.92 58.72 30.87
CA MET A 1 -33.98 58.02 29.56
C MET A 1 -33.06 56.81 29.69
N THR A 2 -33.64 55.66 30.01
CA THR A 2 -32.89 54.43 30.28
C THR A 2 -32.90 53.62 29.00
N ILE A 3 -31.74 53.49 28.36
CA ILE A 3 -31.54 52.62 27.20
C ILE A 3 -31.59 51.19 27.74
N LEU A 4 -32.72 50.50 27.50
CA LEU A 4 -32.84 49.07 27.70
C LEU A 4 -31.94 48.38 26.67
N SER A 5 -30.82 47.83 27.14
CA SER A 5 -30.03 46.87 26.39
C SER A 5 -30.92 45.67 26.04
N GLU A 6 -31.10 45.41 24.74
CA GLU A 6 -31.64 44.14 24.29
C GLU A 6 -30.77 43.00 24.84
N PRO A 7 -31.35 41.96 25.47
CA PRO A 7 -30.59 40.80 25.85
C PRO A 7 -30.11 40.11 24.58
N GLY A 8 -28.79 40.00 24.42
CA GLY A 8 -28.17 39.31 23.30
C GLY A 8 -28.78 37.92 23.15
N ARG A 9 -29.44 37.70 22.02
CA ARG A 9 -30.06 36.42 21.66
C ARG A 9 -29.00 35.33 21.78
N ALA A 10 -29.23 34.35 22.65
CA ALA A 10 -28.33 33.22 22.77
C ALA A 10 -28.34 32.46 21.43
N LEU A 11 -27.17 32.36 20.79
CA LEU A 11 -27.03 31.60 19.55
C LEU A 11 -27.40 30.14 19.83
N ALA A 12 -28.28 29.57 19.00
CA ALA A 12 -28.60 28.15 19.12
C ALA A 12 -27.35 27.32 18.80
N PRO A 13 -26.95 26.38 19.68
CA PRO A 13 -25.74 25.59 19.47
C PRO A 13 -25.89 24.70 18.24
N VAL A 14 -24.82 24.63 17.45
CA VAL A 14 -24.75 23.82 16.24
C VAL A 14 -23.94 22.57 16.52
N THR A 15 -24.39 21.43 15.99
CA THR A 15 -23.63 20.18 15.97
C THR A 15 -23.34 19.77 14.54
N THR A 16 -22.08 19.50 14.24
CA THR A 16 -21.65 18.98 12.93
C THR A 16 -21.28 17.50 13.02
N ARG A 17 -21.72 16.72 12.03
CA ARG A 17 -21.36 15.33 11.86
C ARG A 17 -20.88 15.10 10.44
N ARG A 18 -19.66 14.59 10.31
CA ARG A 18 -19.08 14.25 9.02
C ARG A 18 -19.43 12.82 8.60
N ARG A 19 -19.80 12.66 7.33
CA ARG A 19 -19.91 11.37 6.64
C ARG A 19 -19.10 11.43 5.34
N SER A 20 -18.41 10.33 5.02
CA SER A 20 -17.74 10.20 3.73
C SER A 20 -18.51 9.22 2.84
N VAL A 21 -18.86 9.65 1.64
CA VAL A 21 -19.57 8.84 0.65
C VAL A 21 -18.67 8.69 -0.57
N VAL A 22 -18.35 7.45 -0.92
CA VAL A 22 -17.54 7.14 -2.10
C VAL A 22 -18.37 6.42 -3.11
N ARG A 23 -18.28 6.89 -4.36
CA ARG A 23 -19.02 6.37 -5.48
C ARG A 23 -18.08 6.16 -6.67
N PRO A 24 -18.39 5.20 -7.56
CA PRO A 24 -17.71 5.11 -8.84
C PRO A 24 -17.84 6.44 -9.62
N ALA A 25 -16.78 6.88 -10.29
CA ALA A 25 -16.87 8.05 -11.19
C ALA A 25 -17.79 7.80 -12.41
N ARG A 26 -18.06 6.53 -12.72
CA ARG A 26 -19.04 6.12 -13.74
C ARG A 26 -20.00 5.10 -13.13
N ALA A 27 -21.31 5.28 -13.36
CA ALA A 27 -22.34 4.41 -12.82
C ALA A 27 -22.10 2.93 -13.19
N LEU A 28 -22.08 2.07 -12.17
CA LEU A 28 -21.88 0.63 -12.32
C LEU A 28 -23.21 -0.11 -12.18
N ASN A 29 -23.98 -0.15 -13.27
CA ASN A 29 -25.34 -0.70 -13.24
C ASN A 29 -25.39 -2.23 -13.10
N ARG A 30 -24.30 -2.93 -13.45
CA ARG A 30 -24.19 -4.38 -13.32
C ARG A 30 -22.73 -4.80 -13.24
N LEU A 31 -22.36 -5.55 -12.20
CA LEU A 31 -21.07 -6.23 -12.11
C LEU A 31 -21.29 -7.74 -12.17
N THR A 32 -20.66 -8.40 -13.13
CA THR A 32 -20.75 -9.86 -13.28
C THR A 32 -19.39 -10.40 -13.68
N ARG A 33 -18.92 -11.42 -12.97
CA ARG A 33 -17.75 -12.18 -13.39
C ARG A 33 -18.22 -13.35 -14.23
N TYR A 34 -17.93 -13.35 -15.53
CA TYR A 34 -18.21 -14.50 -16.40
C TYR A 34 -17.08 -15.53 -16.30
N ARG A 35 -17.42 -16.81 -16.57
CA ARG A 35 -16.56 -18.01 -16.54
C ARG A 35 -15.06 -17.71 -16.65
N GLY A 36 -14.29 -18.15 -15.66
CA GLY A 36 -12.83 -18.13 -15.72
C GLY A 36 -12.32 -19.12 -16.77
N GLY A 37 -11.98 -18.63 -17.97
CA GLY A 37 -11.12 -19.35 -18.90
C GLY A 37 -9.69 -19.46 -18.37
N THR A 38 -8.85 -20.22 -19.07
CA THR A 38 -7.44 -20.49 -18.81
C THR A 38 -6.72 -19.24 -18.26
N TYR A 39 -5.94 -19.42 -17.19
CA TYR A 39 -5.18 -18.36 -16.51
C TYR A 39 -4.69 -17.29 -17.49
N SER A 40 -5.07 -16.04 -17.23
CA SER A 40 -4.69 -14.92 -18.09
C SER A 40 -3.16 -14.84 -18.22
N HIS A 41 -2.66 -14.30 -19.33
CA HIS A 41 -1.23 -14.03 -19.54
C HIS A 41 -0.63 -13.07 -18.48
N THR A 42 -1.48 -12.53 -17.61
CA THR A 42 -1.17 -11.70 -16.45
C THR A 42 -0.79 -12.49 -15.20
N VAL A 43 -0.81 -13.83 -15.22
CA VAL A 43 -0.51 -14.64 -14.04
C VAL A 43 0.99 -14.72 -13.75
N ASP A 44 1.36 -14.31 -12.54
CA ASP A 44 2.67 -14.58 -11.95
C ASP A 44 2.52 -15.38 -10.65
N ARG A 45 3.61 -16.01 -10.20
CA ARG A 45 3.67 -16.71 -8.92
C ARG A 45 4.46 -15.88 -7.91
N VAL A 46 3.82 -15.58 -6.79
CA VAL A 46 4.46 -14.95 -5.63
C VAL A 46 4.62 -15.93 -4.47
N VAL A 47 5.69 -15.76 -3.70
CA VAL A 47 6.05 -16.54 -2.51
C VAL A 47 6.15 -15.59 -1.31
N PHE A 48 5.58 -16.01 -0.18
CA PHE A 48 5.56 -15.27 1.07
C PHE A 48 6.59 -15.81 2.05
N THR A 49 6.91 -15.01 3.06
CA THR A 49 7.90 -15.33 4.11
C THR A 49 7.55 -16.57 4.94
N ASP A 50 6.28 -16.95 5.03
CA ASP A 50 5.81 -18.18 5.69
C ASP A 50 5.93 -19.44 4.81
N GLY A 51 6.46 -19.30 3.58
CA GLY A 51 6.60 -20.37 2.60
C GLY A 51 5.33 -20.64 1.79
N SER A 52 4.20 -20.00 2.11
CA SER A 52 3.01 -20.05 1.27
C SER A 52 3.26 -19.34 -0.07
N TRP A 53 2.46 -19.68 -1.07
CA TRP A 53 2.57 -19.08 -2.40
C TRP A 53 1.19 -18.93 -3.04
N ALA A 54 1.08 -17.99 -3.97
CA ALA A 54 -0.12 -17.82 -4.76
C ALA A 54 0.20 -17.49 -6.21
N ARG A 55 -0.76 -17.80 -7.08
CA ARG A 55 -0.85 -17.19 -8.41
C ARG A 55 -1.65 -15.91 -8.29
N THR A 56 -1.10 -14.82 -8.77
CA THR A 56 -1.79 -13.52 -8.79
C THR A 56 -2.41 -13.30 -10.16
N ASP A 57 -3.62 -12.77 -10.21
CA ASP A 57 -4.27 -12.37 -11.45
C ASP A 57 -5.16 -11.15 -11.22
N LEU A 58 -5.38 -10.35 -12.26
CA LEU A 58 -6.27 -9.21 -12.19
C LEU A 58 -7.70 -9.67 -12.47
N ILE A 59 -8.57 -9.56 -11.47
CA ILE A 59 -9.97 -9.97 -11.60
C ILE A 59 -10.67 -8.98 -12.53
N ARG A 60 -11.31 -9.49 -13.59
CA ARG A 60 -12.11 -8.69 -14.52
C ARG A 60 -13.59 -8.96 -14.30
N LEU A 61 -14.34 -7.90 -14.03
CA LEU A 61 -15.80 -7.90 -13.92
C LEU A 61 -16.37 -7.18 -15.15
N ASN A 62 -17.46 -7.69 -15.72
CA ASN A 62 -18.17 -6.99 -16.80
C ASN A 62 -18.85 -5.71 -16.24
N PRO A 63 -18.78 -4.54 -16.91
CA PRO A 63 -18.21 -4.28 -18.24
C PRO A 63 -16.78 -3.70 -18.20
N ASN A 64 -15.79 -4.53 -17.89
CA ASN A 64 -14.35 -4.19 -17.83
C ASN A 64 -13.91 -3.42 -16.59
N VAL A 65 -14.50 -3.74 -15.44
CA VAL A 65 -14.03 -3.29 -14.14
C VAL A 65 -12.93 -4.22 -13.65
N HIS A 66 -11.75 -3.64 -13.43
CA HIS A 66 -10.60 -4.33 -12.84
C HIS A 66 -10.73 -4.39 -11.32
N ALA A 67 -10.31 -5.49 -10.72
CA ALA A 67 -10.40 -5.68 -9.28
C ALA A 67 -9.30 -6.61 -8.75
N TYR A 68 -8.98 -6.44 -7.46
CA TYR A 68 -8.04 -7.28 -6.73
C TYR A 68 -8.73 -8.05 -5.62
N SER A 69 -8.22 -9.24 -5.30
CA SER A 69 -8.74 -10.04 -4.18
C SER A 69 -8.40 -9.38 -2.84
N LEU A 70 -9.37 -9.36 -1.93
CA LEU A 70 -9.21 -8.90 -0.55
C LEU A 70 -9.05 -10.07 0.45
N ASP A 71 -9.15 -11.32 -0.02
CA ASP A 71 -9.02 -12.50 0.83
C ASP A 71 -8.17 -13.56 0.12
N PHE A 72 -6.96 -13.78 0.64
CA PHE A 72 -6.03 -14.81 0.16
C PHE A 72 -6.65 -16.22 0.15
N THR A 73 -7.56 -16.52 1.08
CA THR A 73 -8.23 -17.83 1.17
C THR A 73 -9.52 -17.88 0.36
N GLY A 74 -9.92 -16.75 -0.23
CA GLY A 74 -11.15 -16.62 -0.99
C GLY A 74 -11.07 -17.34 -2.33
N VAL A 75 -12.19 -17.92 -2.73
CA VAL A 75 -12.29 -18.68 -3.99
C VAL A 75 -12.90 -17.79 -5.07
N ALA A 76 -12.40 -17.90 -6.31
CA ALA A 76 -13.04 -17.25 -7.44
C ALA A 76 -14.29 -18.05 -7.89
N PRO A 77 -15.41 -17.40 -8.24
CA PRO A 77 -16.59 -18.11 -8.72
C PRO A 77 -16.33 -18.98 -9.95
N ARG A 78 -16.91 -20.19 -9.98
CA ARG A 78 -16.79 -21.12 -11.14
C ARG A 78 -17.86 -20.89 -12.21
N HIS A 79 -18.96 -20.26 -11.83
CA HIS A 79 -20.07 -19.89 -12.70
C HIS A 79 -20.18 -18.38 -12.80
N PRO A 80 -20.94 -17.85 -13.78
CA PRO A 80 -21.22 -16.43 -13.84
C PRO A 80 -21.88 -15.92 -12.55
N SER A 81 -21.17 -15.11 -11.77
CA SER A 81 -21.68 -14.60 -10.49
C SER A 81 -21.78 -13.08 -10.51
N ARG A 82 -22.91 -12.58 -10.00
CA ARG A 82 -23.15 -11.14 -9.84
C ARG A 82 -22.43 -10.63 -8.62
N TYR A 83 -21.80 -9.47 -8.76
CA TYR A 83 -21.16 -8.75 -7.67
C TYR A 83 -22.01 -7.54 -7.30
N ARG A 84 -22.22 -7.35 -5.99
CA ARG A 84 -22.81 -6.12 -5.45
C ARG A 84 -21.70 -5.20 -5.00
N VAL A 85 -21.76 -3.94 -5.44
CA VAL A 85 -20.86 -2.87 -4.95
C VAL A 85 -21.23 -2.56 -3.51
N ASP A 86 -20.21 -2.49 -2.65
CA ASP A 86 -20.36 -2.18 -1.23
C ASP A 86 -19.14 -1.41 -0.71
N THR A 87 -19.17 -0.99 0.56
CA THR A 87 -18.06 -0.29 1.21
C THR A 87 -17.18 -1.23 2.02
N TRP A 88 -15.98 -0.79 2.38
CA TRP A 88 -15.07 -1.54 3.24
C TRP A 88 -15.71 -2.05 4.54
N SER A 89 -16.56 -1.23 5.16
CA SER A 89 -17.24 -1.55 6.42
C SER A 89 -18.19 -2.74 6.32
N ALA A 90 -18.66 -3.09 5.11
CA ALA A 90 -19.50 -4.24 4.88
C ALA A 90 -18.75 -5.57 4.91
N LEU A 91 -17.40 -5.55 4.89
CA LEU A 91 -16.56 -6.75 4.93
C LEU A 91 -16.26 -7.15 6.38
N PRO A 92 -16.86 -8.23 6.94
CA PRO A 92 -16.78 -8.51 8.37
C PRO A 92 -15.35 -8.74 8.90
N HIS A 93 -14.49 -9.34 8.06
CA HIS A 93 -13.09 -9.64 8.39
C HIS A 93 -12.15 -8.42 8.24
N LEU A 94 -12.60 -7.33 7.62
CA LEU A 94 -11.78 -6.14 7.35
C LEU A 94 -12.32 -4.85 7.97
N ARG A 95 -13.59 -4.82 8.40
CA ARG A 95 -14.22 -3.61 8.96
C ARG A 95 -13.48 -3.00 10.15
N THR A 96 -12.69 -3.78 10.89
CA THR A 96 -11.88 -3.32 12.03
C THR A 96 -10.41 -3.03 11.67
N SER A 97 -9.97 -3.29 10.43
CA SER A 97 -8.54 -3.37 10.11
C SER A 97 -7.81 -2.02 10.04
N GLY A 98 -8.50 -0.88 10.00
CA GLY A 98 -7.86 0.45 9.90
C GLY A 98 -6.93 0.62 8.67
N HIS A 99 -6.98 -0.31 7.71
CA HIS A 99 -6.07 -0.36 6.57
C HIS A 99 -6.70 0.10 5.26
N GLU A 100 -8.00 0.42 5.26
CA GLU A 100 -8.74 0.90 4.07
C GLU A 100 -7.99 2.04 3.39
N ALA A 101 -7.49 3.02 4.15
CA ALA A 101 -6.79 4.16 3.60
C ALA A 101 -5.52 3.80 2.83
N ARG A 102 -4.73 2.87 3.36
CA ARG A 102 -3.50 2.37 2.73
C ARG A 102 -3.80 1.59 1.47
N ILE A 103 -4.85 0.78 1.48
CA ILE A 103 -5.28 -0.01 0.31
C ILE A 103 -5.86 0.90 -0.77
N GLY A 104 -6.69 1.88 -0.38
CA GLY A 104 -7.19 2.89 -1.28
C GLY A 104 -6.06 3.69 -1.93
N TRP A 105 -4.98 3.99 -1.20
CA TRP A 105 -3.78 4.59 -1.78
C TRP A 105 -3.12 3.67 -2.79
N ILE A 106 -2.88 2.39 -2.43
CA ILE A 106 -2.27 1.39 -3.33
C ILE A 106 -3.06 1.30 -4.64
N LEU A 107 -4.38 1.13 -4.58
CA LEU A 107 -5.21 0.96 -5.78
C LEU A 107 -5.12 2.14 -6.76
N ARG A 108 -5.04 3.38 -6.24
CA ARG A 108 -4.88 4.58 -7.07
C ARG A 108 -3.49 4.73 -7.65
N HIS A 109 -2.45 4.29 -6.93
CA HIS A 109 -1.04 4.46 -7.28
C HIS A 109 -0.39 3.18 -7.82
N SER A 110 -1.18 2.28 -8.38
CA SER A 110 -0.72 0.99 -8.90
C SER A 110 -1.47 0.62 -10.18
N PHE A 111 -1.15 -0.54 -10.75
CA PHE A 111 -1.80 -1.00 -11.97
C PHE A 111 -3.27 -1.40 -11.68
N PRO A 112 -4.24 -1.08 -12.56
CA PRO A 112 -4.10 -0.42 -13.86
C PRO A 112 -4.30 1.11 -13.82
N MET A 113 -4.42 1.73 -12.65
CA MET A 113 -4.61 3.19 -12.54
C MET A 113 -3.39 3.97 -13.05
N HIS A 114 -2.20 3.39 -12.89
CA HIS A 114 -0.99 3.82 -13.59
C HIS A 114 -0.51 2.73 -14.55
N SER A 115 0.00 3.17 -15.70
CA SER A 115 0.65 2.30 -16.67
C SER A 115 1.95 1.71 -16.11
N THR A 116 2.40 0.60 -16.68
CA THR A 116 3.65 -0.03 -16.28
C THR A 116 4.88 0.86 -16.50
N ALA A 117 4.84 1.74 -17.52
CA ALA A 117 5.90 2.70 -17.79
C ALA A 117 5.99 3.76 -16.68
N GLU A 118 4.86 4.36 -16.30
CA GLU A 118 4.77 5.35 -15.22
C GLU A 118 5.22 4.74 -13.88
N LEU A 119 4.73 3.53 -13.55
CA LEU A 119 5.15 2.82 -12.34
C LEU A 119 6.65 2.53 -12.34
N SER A 120 7.21 2.13 -13.48
CA SER A 120 8.65 1.88 -13.60
C SER A 120 9.46 3.16 -13.38
N GLN A 121 8.98 4.29 -13.89
CA GLN A 121 9.62 5.58 -13.66
C GLN A 121 9.58 5.96 -12.17
N GLN A 122 8.41 5.94 -11.55
CA GLN A 122 8.24 6.29 -10.13
C GLN A 122 9.09 5.40 -9.20
N VAL A 123 9.17 4.11 -9.48
CA VAL A 123 9.98 3.16 -8.69
C VAL A 123 11.49 3.44 -8.86
N ARG A 124 11.95 3.83 -10.06
CA ARG A 124 13.34 4.25 -10.28
C ARG A 124 13.66 5.56 -9.58
N GLU A 125 12.77 6.55 -9.67
CA GLU A 125 12.91 7.85 -8.99
C GLU A 125 12.98 7.68 -7.46
N ALA A 126 12.26 6.69 -6.92
CA ALA A 126 12.34 6.31 -5.51
C ALA A 126 13.61 5.51 -5.13
N GLY A 127 14.53 5.28 -6.08
CA GLY A 127 15.83 4.67 -5.83
C GLY A 127 15.88 3.14 -5.92
N TYR A 128 14.81 2.48 -6.38
CA TYR A 128 14.80 1.02 -6.53
C TYR A 128 15.44 0.56 -7.86
N PRO A 129 16.30 -0.47 -7.85
CA PRO A 129 17.04 -0.89 -9.03
C PRO A 129 16.21 -1.79 -9.97
N LEU A 130 15.43 -1.21 -10.87
CA LEU A 130 14.67 -1.96 -11.89
C LEU A 130 15.47 -2.33 -13.14
N GLY A 131 16.66 -1.74 -13.32
CA GLY A 131 17.37 -1.77 -14.59
C GLY A 131 16.64 -0.99 -15.70
N PRO A 132 17.05 -1.17 -16.97
CA PRO A 132 16.54 -0.38 -18.09
C PRO A 132 15.14 -0.82 -18.53
N ALA A 133 14.76 -2.08 -18.32
CA ALA A 133 13.47 -2.61 -18.73
C ALA A 133 12.35 -2.16 -17.76
N ASN A 134 11.19 -1.85 -18.31
CA ASN A 134 10.00 -1.55 -17.50
C ASN A 134 9.44 -2.81 -16.84
N ILE A 135 8.69 -2.62 -15.77
CA ILE A 135 7.85 -3.63 -15.13
C ILE A 135 6.83 -4.13 -16.17
N ASN A 136 6.59 -5.44 -16.21
CA ASN A 136 5.54 -6.02 -17.06
C ASN A 136 4.19 -6.02 -16.33
N GLU A 137 3.08 -6.15 -17.06
CA GLU A 137 1.74 -6.13 -16.45
C GLU A 137 1.57 -7.21 -15.37
N HIS A 138 2.02 -8.44 -15.62
CA HIS A 138 1.93 -9.53 -14.65
C HIS A 138 2.74 -9.23 -13.38
N GLU A 139 3.92 -8.61 -13.51
CA GLU A 139 4.74 -8.20 -12.36
C GLU A 139 4.06 -7.07 -11.57
N ALA A 140 3.43 -6.12 -12.26
CA ALA A 140 2.70 -5.01 -11.64
C ALA A 140 1.47 -5.51 -10.87
N ILE A 141 0.70 -6.42 -11.47
CA ILE A 141 -0.45 -7.07 -10.85
C ILE A 141 0.00 -7.88 -9.62
N ALA A 142 1.09 -8.65 -9.74
CA ALA A 142 1.63 -9.46 -8.65
C ALA A 142 2.06 -8.62 -7.44
N ALA A 143 2.81 -7.55 -7.68
CA ALA A 143 3.26 -6.64 -6.63
C ALA A 143 2.07 -5.94 -5.95
N THR A 144 1.10 -5.48 -6.74
CA THR A 144 -0.11 -4.81 -6.23
C THR A 144 -0.95 -5.75 -5.36
N GLN A 145 -1.21 -6.97 -5.85
CA GLN A 145 -1.97 -7.98 -5.11
C GLN A 145 -1.26 -8.40 -3.81
N ALA A 146 0.06 -8.58 -3.85
CA ALA A 146 0.86 -8.87 -2.65
C ALA A 146 0.82 -7.71 -1.63
N ALA A 147 0.87 -6.45 -2.09
CA ALA A 147 0.77 -5.28 -1.23
C ALA A 147 -0.61 -5.18 -0.56
N ILE A 148 -1.69 -5.54 -1.27
CA ILE A 148 -3.05 -5.62 -0.69
C ILE A 148 -3.11 -6.72 0.38
N TRP A 149 -2.63 -7.93 0.07
CA TRP A 149 -2.65 -9.06 1.01
C TRP A 149 -1.76 -8.85 2.25
N PHE A 150 -0.74 -8.01 2.17
CA PHE A 150 0.00 -7.57 3.35
C PHE A 150 -0.93 -6.91 4.38
N PHE A 151 -1.86 -6.07 3.93
CA PHE A 151 -2.80 -5.36 4.81
C PHE A 151 -4.07 -6.16 5.13
N THR A 152 -4.58 -6.98 4.21
CA THR A 152 -5.84 -7.73 4.43
C THR A 152 -5.63 -9.07 5.12
N ASN A 153 -4.50 -9.74 4.87
CA ASN A 153 -4.24 -11.11 5.30
C ASN A 153 -2.96 -11.26 6.12
N ARG A 154 -2.20 -10.17 6.36
CA ARG A 154 -0.91 -10.17 7.07
C ARG A 154 0.16 -11.03 6.37
N LEU A 155 0.06 -11.17 5.05
CA LEU A 155 1.03 -11.92 4.26
C LEU A 155 2.17 -11.02 3.80
N THR A 156 3.37 -11.28 4.32
CA THR A 156 4.58 -10.55 3.92
C THR A 156 5.25 -11.26 2.76
N LEU A 157 5.38 -10.56 1.61
CA LEU A 157 6.08 -11.07 0.43
C LEU A 157 7.53 -11.42 0.80
N ASP A 158 8.05 -12.54 0.31
CA ASP A 158 9.46 -12.87 0.53
C ASP A 158 10.35 -11.93 -0.30
N THR A 159 10.92 -10.95 0.39
CA THR A 159 11.84 -9.95 -0.17
C THR A 159 13.28 -10.17 0.30
N ARG A 160 13.60 -11.35 0.85
CA ARG A 160 14.96 -11.66 1.29
C ARG A 160 15.89 -11.89 0.08
N PRO A 161 17.02 -11.19 0.01
CA PRO A 161 18.03 -11.47 -1.00
C PRO A 161 18.59 -12.89 -0.88
N LEU A 162 18.66 -13.61 -2.01
CA LEU A 162 19.18 -14.98 -2.07
C LEU A 162 20.70 -15.08 -1.84
N ASN A 163 21.41 -13.96 -1.92
CA ASN A 163 22.84 -13.87 -1.67
C ASN A 163 23.19 -13.54 -0.21
N VAL A 164 22.20 -13.45 0.67
CA VAL A 164 22.40 -13.19 2.11
C VAL A 164 22.18 -14.50 2.89
N PRO A 165 23.23 -15.03 3.53
CA PRO A 165 23.13 -16.24 4.36
C PRO A 165 22.05 -16.11 5.45
N VAL A 166 21.34 -17.20 5.74
CA VAL A 166 20.45 -17.34 6.91
C VAL A 166 21.23 -17.59 8.19
N THR A 167 22.36 -18.29 8.08
CA THR A 167 23.23 -18.58 9.22
C THR A 167 24.67 -18.31 8.83
N VAL A 168 25.41 -17.66 9.72
CA VAL A 168 26.87 -17.52 9.62
C VAL A 168 27.49 -18.13 10.87
N ARG A 169 28.35 -19.12 10.71
CA ARG A 169 29.03 -19.81 11.81
C ARG A 169 30.53 -19.66 11.67
N ARG A 170 31.20 -19.25 12.73
CA ARG A 170 32.66 -19.30 12.82
C ARG A 170 33.05 -20.67 13.36
N SER A 171 33.85 -21.40 12.59
CA SER A 171 34.38 -22.70 13.00
C SER A 171 35.73 -22.53 13.71
N ALA A 172 36.26 -23.60 14.31
CA ALA A 172 37.62 -23.58 14.85
C ALA A 172 38.62 -23.23 13.73
N GLY A 173 39.44 -22.19 13.96
CA GLY A 173 40.37 -21.66 12.98
C GLY A 173 39.82 -20.52 12.10
N PRO A 174 40.55 -20.16 11.03
CA PRO A 174 40.22 -19.05 10.14
C PRO A 174 39.16 -19.46 9.10
N VAL A 175 38.00 -19.94 9.57
CA VAL A 175 36.98 -20.55 8.72
C VAL A 175 35.58 -20.03 9.08
N PHE A 176 34.86 -19.57 8.06
CA PHE A 176 33.47 -19.16 8.18
C PHE A 176 32.58 -20.05 7.32
N THR A 177 31.52 -20.57 7.91
CA THR A 177 30.48 -21.35 7.22
C THR A 177 29.23 -20.50 7.06
N PHE A 178 28.66 -20.54 5.87
CA PHE A 178 27.49 -19.80 5.45
C PHE A 178 26.42 -20.78 5.02
N GLU A 179 25.25 -20.68 5.63
CA GLU A 179 24.05 -21.40 5.21
C GLU A 179 23.12 -20.41 4.52
N PHE A 180 22.58 -20.78 3.37
CA PHE A 180 21.64 -19.98 2.60
C PHE A 180 20.23 -20.53 2.66
N ASP A 181 19.24 -19.68 2.40
CA ASP A 181 17.85 -20.10 2.26
C ASP A 181 17.61 -20.71 0.88
N GLY A 182 17.80 -22.03 0.77
CA GLY A 182 17.76 -22.76 -0.50
C GLY A 182 19.16 -22.99 -1.08
N GLU A 183 19.25 -23.09 -2.40
CA GLU A 183 20.46 -23.53 -3.10
C GLU A 183 20.95 -22.47 -4.11
N PRO A 184 21.38 -21.28 -3.65
CA PRO A 184 21.83 -20.23 -4.56
C PRO A 184 23.13 -20.63 -5.25
N GLN A 185 23.19 -20.37 -6.56
CA GLN A 185 24.44 -20.45 -7.31
C GLN A 185 25.22 -19.16 -7.11
N LEU A 186 26.42 -19.24 -6.53
CA LEU A 186 27.27 -18.07 -6.32
C LEU A 186 28.18 -17.81 -7.53
N GLY A 187 28.18 -16.57 -8.01
CA GLY A 187 29.06 -16.07 -9.07
C GLY A 187 30.29 -15.33 -8.56
N GLY A 188 30.41 -15.15 -7.24
CA GLY A 188 31.54 -14.45 -6.64
C GLY A 188 31.36 -14.18 -5.16
N TYR A 189 32.44 -13.76 -4.53
CA TYR A 189 32.42 -13.24 -3.17
C TYR A 189 33.35 -12.03 -3.04
N SER A 190 33.11 -11.21 -2.03
CA SER A 190 34.06 -10.22 -1.57
C SER A 190 34.22 -10.31 -0.06
N VAL A 191 35.44 -10.09 0.40
CA VAL A 191 35.84 -10.21 1.80
C VAL A 191 36.61 -8.96 2.20
N TRP A 192 36.32 -8.46 3.39
CA TRP A 192 37.16 -7.46 4.01
C TRP A 192 38.25 -8.15 4.83
N THR A 193 39.47 -7.66 4.72
CA THR A 193 40.63 -8.21 5.43
C THR A 193 41.38 -7.06 6.08
N ASP A 194 41.98 -7.35 7.24
CA ASP A 194 42.94 -6.48 7.91
C ASP A 194 44.00 -7.40 8.51
N SER A 195 45.14 -7.51 7.83
CA SER A 195 46.18 -8.48 8.15
C SER A 195 47.57 -7.89 7.88
N PRO A 196 48.55 -8.07 8.77
CA PRO A 196 49.92 -7.63 8.54
C PRO A 196 50.64 -8.47 7.47
N THR A 197 50.11 -9.63 7.13
CA THR A 197 50.66 -10.56 6.13
C THR A 197 49.64 -10.93 5.08
N ALA A 198 50.10 -11.46 3.95
CA ALA A 198 49.22 -11.91 2.89
C ALA A 198 48.31 -13.04 3.38
N VAL A 199 47.05 -13.02 2.93
CA VAL A 199 46.04 -14.01 3.28
C VAL A 199 45.47 -14.61 2.01
N ASN A 200 45.50 -15.93 1.92
CA ASN A 200 44.86 -16.68 0.85
C ASN A 200 43.46 -17.12 1.30
N PHE A 201 42.47 -16.88 0.46
CA PHE A 201 41.08 -17.28 0.67
C PHE A 201 40.67 -18.34 -0.35
N LYS A 202 40.00 -19.39 0.13
CA LYS A 202 39.42 -20.43 -0.71
C LYS A 202 37.96 -20.68 -0.34
N LEU A 203 37.09 -20.69 -1.35
CA LEU A 203 35.68 -20.99 -1.16
C LEU A 203 35.44 -22.50 -1.36
N GLN A 204 34.62 -23.06 -0.50
CA GLN A 204 34.18 -24.43 -0.52
C GLN A 204 32.66 -24.51 -0.53
N LYS A 205 32.12 -25.60 -1.08
CA LYS A 205 30.70 -25.89 -1.22
C LYS A 205 30.37 -27.24 -0.58
N SER A 206 29.15 -27.39 -0.08
CA SER A 206 28.69 -28.63 0.54
C SER A 206 27.19 -28.83 0.36
N PRO A 207 26.73 -30.06 0.04
CA PRO A 207 25.30 -30.39 0.00
C PRO A 207 24.69 -30.54 1.40
N ASN A 208 25.50 -30.90 2.41
CA ASN A 208 25.02 -31.26 3.75
C ASN A 208 25.67 -30.46 4.90
N GLY A 209 26.62 -29.59 4.59
CA GLY A 209 27.38 -28.81 5.59
C GLY A 209 28.45 -29.61 6.33
N VAL A 210 28.66 -30.88 5.97
CA VAL A 210 29.62 -31.80 6.61
C VAL A 210 30.77 -32.13 5.68
N VAL A 211 30.47 -32.53 4.44
CA VAL A 211 31.47 -32.88 3.43
C VAL A 211 31.73 -31.67 2.53
N TRP A 212 32.97 -31.20 2.50
CA TRP A 212 33.35 -29.96 1.82
C TRP A 212 34.15 -30.24 0.55
N GLN A 213 33.83 -29.52 -0.52
CA GLN A 213 34.53 -29.57 -1.79
C GLN A 213 35.00 -28.17 -2.18
N ASP A 214 36.19 -28.06 -2.74
CA ASP A 214 36.70 -26.78 -3.22
C ASP A 214 35.90 -26.27 -4.42
N VAL A 215 35.65 -24.96 -4.44
CA VAL A 215 35.09 -24.27 -5.59
C VAL A 215 36.24 -23.92 -6.53
N SER A 216 36.22 -24.47 -7.74
CA SER A 216 37.23 -24.20 -8.76
C SER A 216 37.37 -22.71 -9.06
N GLY A 217 38.61 -22.21 -9.12
CA GLY A 217 38.90 -20.81 -9.41
C GLY A 217 38.44 -19.83 -8.33
N SER A 218 38.13 -20.28 -7.11
CA SER A 218 37.72 -19.41 -6.00
C SER A 218 38.86 -18.82 -5.18
N GLU A 219 40.09 -19.23 -5.47
CA GLU A 219 41.28 -18.77 -4.77
C GLU A 219 41.51 -17.27 -4.97
N LEU A 220 41.83 -16.57 -3.87
CA LEU A 220 42.05 -15.13 -3.83
C LEU A 220 43.14 -14.82 -2.79
N THR A 221 44.23 -14.21 -3.25
CA THR A 221 45.27 -13.71 -2.36
C THR A 221 45.06 -12.22 -2.09
N ALA A 222 44.83 -11.87 -0.83
CA ALA A 222 44.86 -10.51 -0.35
C ALA A 222 46.28 -10.19 0.13
N GLY A 223 46.84 -9.07 -0.33
CA GLY A 223 48.11 -8.57 0.20
C GLY A 223 47.97 -8.05 1.64
N PRO A 224 49.09 -7.72 2.30
CA PRO A 224 49.06 -7.06 3.61
C PRO A 224 48.26 -5.76 3.61
N GLY A 225 47.65 -5.44 4.74
CA GLY A 225 46.89 -4.22 4.99
C GLY A 225 45.38 -4.43 5.11
N ALA A 226 44.68 -3.31 5.32
CA ALA A 226 43.23 -3.27 5.40
C ALA A 226 42.61 -2.99 4.01
N GLY A 227 41.69 -3.84 3.56
CA GLY A 227 41.12 -3.70 2.23
C GLY A 227 39.97 -4.65 1.89
N ARG A 228 39.21 -4.28 0.84
CA ARG A 228 38.17 -5.14 0.26
C ARG A 228 38.75 -5.87 -0.91
N HIS A 229 38.74 -7.19 -0.84
CA HIS A 229 39.17 -8.06 -1.92
C HIS A 229 37.98 -8.82 -2.50
N GLN A 230 38.03 -9.07 -3.80
CA GLN A 230 36.90 -9.63 -4.52
C GLN A 230 37.35 -10.70 -5.50
N ARG A 231 36.57 -11.79 -5.54
CA ARG A 231 36.75 -12.88 -6.51
C ARG A 231 35.46 -13.13 -7.27
N THR A 232 35.57 -13.14 -8.60
CA THR A 232 34.53 -13.64 -9.50
C THR A 232 34.78 -15.11 -9.80
N LEU A 233 33.71 -15.89 -9.86
CA LEU A 233 33.74 -17.33 -10.14
C LEU A 233 33.28 -17.58 -11.57
N GLY A 234 33.87 -18.58 -12.23
CA GLY A 234 33.43 -18.99 -13.56
C GLY A 234 31.98 -19.51 -13.53
N GLN A 235 31.26 -19.36 -14.64
CA GLN A 235 29.91 -19.90 -14.78
C GLN A 235 29.94 -21.41 -14.49
N GLY A 236 29.03 -21.89 -13.64
CA GLY A 236 28.97 -23.32 -13.30
C GLY A 236 29.86 -23.77 -12.13
N SER A 237 30.81 -22.95 -11.64
CA SER A 237 31.74 -23.35 -10.56
C SER A 237 31.03 -23.82 -9.29
N THR A 238 29.86 -23.24 -9.02
CA THR A 238 29.02 -23.52 -7.87
C THR A 238 27.72 -24.25 -8.23
N LEU A 239 27.60 -24.79 -9.46
CA LEU A 239 26.43 -25.55 -9.89
C LEU A 239 26.40 -26.92 -9.18
N SER A 240 25.26 -27.29 -8.63
CA SER A 240 24.97 -28.63 -8.09
C SER A 240 24.16 -29.47 -9.05
N SER A 241 23.21 -28.83 -9.74
CA SER A 241 22.31 -29.46 -10.69
C SER A 241 21.81 -28.43 -11.71
N SER A 242 21.60 -28.89 -12.93
CA SER A 242 20.88 -28.15 -13.97
C SER A 242 19.60 -28.90 -14.32
N SER A 243 18.51 -28.17 -14.52
CA SER A 243 17.24 -28.74 -15.01
C SER A 243 16.80 -27.98 -16.25
N HIS A 244 16.32 -28.67 -17.27
CA HIS A 244 15.80 -28.01 -18.47
C HIS A 244 14.67 -27.03 -18.08
N GLY A 245 14.81 -25.77 -18.47
CA GLY A 245 13.79 -24.72 -18.26
C GLY A 245 13.78 -24.04 -16.89
N ARG A 246 14.61 -24.44 -15.92
CA ARG A 246 14.84 -23.70 -14.66
C ARG A 246 16.34 -23.47 -14.48
N GLY A 247 16.73 -22.24 -14.14
CA GLY A 247 18.14 -21.87 -13.94
C GLY A 247 18.87 -22.84 -13.00
N GLY A 248 20.19 -22.93 -13.18
CA GLY A 248 21.03 -23.83 -12.39
C GLY A 248 20.89 -23.60 -10.88
N ARG A 249 20.90 -24.69 -10.11
CA ARG A 249 20.92 -24.62 -8.64
C ARG A 249 22.35 -24.73 -8.12
N GLY A 250 22.64 -24.04 -7.04
CA GLY A 250 23.91 -24.15 -6.33
C GLY A 250 23.82 -25.02 -5.10
N TYR A 251 24.48 -24.60 -4.02
CA TYR A 251 24.54 -25.34 -2.76
C TYR A 251 23.91 -24.53 -1.64
N ARG A 252 23.35 -25.21 -0.65
CA ARG A 252 22.85 -24.58 0.58
C ARG A 252 23.97 -24.10 1.49
N TYR A 253 25.09 -24.82 1.52
CA TYR A 253 26.20 -24.55 2.42
C TYR A 253 27.46 -24.17 1.66
N TYR A 254 28.05 -23.06 2.06
CA TYR A 254 29.36 -22.61 1.60
C TYR A 254 30.28 -22.36 2.79
N ARG A 255 31.59 -22.45 2.56
CA ARG A 255 32.60 -22.20 3.58
C ARG A 255 33.74 -21.41 2.98
N LEU A 256 34.14 -20.34 3.64
CA LEU A 256 35.34 -19.58 3.28
C LEU A 256 36.42 -19.94 4.29
N ALA A 257 37.49 -20.55 3.78
CA ALA A 257 38.70 -20.84 4.56
C ALA A 257 39.77 -19.81 4.19
N ALA A 258 40.45 -19.28 5.20
CA ALA A 258 41.58 -18.39 5.02
C ALA A 258 42.86 -19.05 5.54
N SER A 259 43.99 -18.82 4.89
CA SER A 259 45.30 -19.30 5.32
C SER A 259 46.35 -18.22 5.16
N SER A 260 47.32 -18.19 6.06
CA SER A 260 48.51 -17.34 5.98
C SER A 260 49.71 -18.13 6.46
N ASP A 261 50.91 -17.75 6.02
CA ASP A 261 52.15 -18.47 6.31
C ASP A 261 52.65 -18.25 7.75
N THR A 262 52.16 -17.21 8.43
CA THR A 262 52.76 -16.69 9.67
C THR A 262 51.79 -16.60 10.84
N ASP A 263 50.49 -16.48 10.57
CA ASP A 263 49.48 -16.23 11.60
C ASP A 263 48.12 -16.83 11.24
N THR A 264 47.19 -16.84 12.22
CA THR A 264 45.79 -17.21 11.96
C THR A 264 45.03 -15.99 11.42
N PRO A 265 44.70 -15.93 10.11
CA PRO A 265 44.11 -14.73 9.53
C PRO A 265 42.69 -14.49 10.05
N ARG A 266 42.34 -13.22 10.22
CA ARG A 266 40.96 -12.82 10.57
C ARG A 266 40.17 -12.59 9.30
N ILE A 267 39.04 -13.29 9.18
CA ILE A 267 38.06 -13.04 8.12
C ILE A 267 37.11 -11.94 8.59
N GLY A 268 37.10 -10.81 7.87
CA GLY A 268 36.13 -9.74 8.10
C GLY A 268 34.78 -10.01 7.42
N PRO A 269 33.93 -8.98 7.27
CA PRO A 269 32.65 -9.12 6.56
C PRO A 269 32.80 -9.74 5.17
N VAL A 270 31.93 -10.71 4.87
CA VAL A 270 31.86 -11.40 3.58
C VAL A 270 30.52 -11.12 2.92
N SER A 271 30.54 -10.82 1.63
CA SER A 271 29.33 -10.66 0.81
C SER A 271 29.45 -11.48 -0.47
N PHE A 272 28.30 -11.93 -0.98
CA PHE A 272 28.24 -12.85 -2.12
C PHE A 272 27.52 -12.22 -3.30
N ARG A 273 27.91 -12.67 -4.50
CA ARG A 273 27.18 -12.41 -5.75
C ARG A 273 26.58 -13.70 -6.26
N LEU A 274 25.40 -13.60 -6.88
CA LEU A 274 24.75 -14.74 -7.52
C LEU A 274 25.21 -14.89 -8.97
N THR A 275 25.13 -16.11 -9.47
CA THR A 275 25.15 -16.40 -10.91
C THR A 275 23.71 -16.34 -11.42
N GLY A 276 23.44 -15.52 -12.43
CA GLY A 276 22.11 -15.34 -13.01
C GLY A 276 21.41 -14.05 -12.58
N ALA A 277 20.20 -13.84 -13.09
CA ALA A 277 19.50 -12.56 -13.04
C ALA A 277 18.48 -12.40 -11.90
N ARG A 278 18.32 -13.39 -11.02
CA ARG A 278 17.32 -13.33 -9.93
C ARG A 278 18.00 -13.09 -8.59
N TYR A 279 17.71 -11.96 -7.96
CA TYR A 279 18.22 -11.61 -6.65
C TYR A 279 17.31 -12.07 -5.51
N TYR A 280 16.02 -12.25 -5.79
CA TYR A 280 15.01 -12.72 -4.84
C TYR A 280 14.34 -14.01 -5.31
N ARG A 281 13.57 -14.65 -4.41
CA ARG A 281 12.69 -15.78 -4.80
C ARG A 281 11.58 -15.34 -5.76
N ASN A 282 11.00 -14.19 -5.46
CA ASN A 282 10.07 -13.48 -6.33
C ASN A 282 10.86 -12.76 -7.44
N ALA A 283 10.20 -12.37 -8.53
CA ALA A 283 10.85 -11.55 -9.55
C ALA A 283 11.32 -10.21 -8.93
N ASP A 284 12.53 -9.78 -9.28
CA ASP A 284 13.16 -8.59 -8.67
C ASP A 284 12.27 -7.35 -8.80
N LYS A 285 11.65 -7.15 -9.97
CA LYS A 285 10.73 -6.04 -10.22
C LYS A 285 9.46 -6.10 -9.36
N VAL A 286 8.94 -7.30 -9.08
CA VAL A 286 7.80 -7.50 -8.16
C VAL A 286 8.19 -7.07 -6.76
N VAL A 287 9.37 -7.48 -6.27
CA VAL A 287 9.88 -7.10 -4.94
C VAL A 287 10.07 -5.58 -4.84
N HIS A 288 10.67 -4.96 -5.85
CA HIS A 288 10.89 -3.52 -5.86
C HIS A 288 9.60 -2.71 -5.85
N LEU A 289 8.64 -3.05 -6.72
CA LEU A 289 7.34 -2.37 -6.75
C LEU A 289 6.54 -2.63 -5.45
N TYR A 290 6.56 -3.85 -4.91
CA TYR A 290 5.92 -4.16 -3.62
C TYR A 290 6.47 -3.29 -2.48
N ASN A 291 7.80 -3.21 -2.35
CA ASN A 291 8.45 -2.39 -1.33
C ASN A 291 8.14 -0.90 -1.52
N TYR A 292 8.15 -0.42 -2.76
CA TYR A 292 7.75 0.95 -3.11
C TYR A 292 6.31 1.24 -2.65
N LEU A 293 5.35 0.41 -3.04
CA LEU A 293 3.94 0.59 -2.71
C LEU A 293 3.71 0.59 -1.19
N LEU A 294 4.35 -0.31 -0.44
CA LEU A 294 4.23 -0.35 1.02
C LEU A 294 4.84 0.89 1.69
N ALA A 295 6.01 1.33 1.23
CA ALA A 295 6.67 2.51 1.76
C ALA A 295 5.80 3.77 1.56
N GLN A 296 5.28 3.97 0.36
CA GLN A 296 4.49 5.15 0.02
C GLN A 296 3.08 5.12 0.66
N ALA A 297 2.41 3.96 0.69
CA ALA A 297 1.12 3.83 1.36
C ALA A 297 1.19 4.16 2.86
N ARG A 298 2.33 3.88 3.52
CA ARG A 298 2.55 4.23 4.93
C ARG A 298 2.76 5.73 5.15
N LYS A 299 3.45 6.39 4.22
CA LYS A 299 3.69 7.85 4.25
C LYS A 299 2.41 8.64 3.99
N ALA A 300 1.66 8.29 2.93
CA ALA A 300 0.48 9.04 2.51
C ALA A 300 -0.64 9.11 3.58
N VAL A 301 -0.78 8.08 4.42
CA VAL A 301 -1.76 8.09 5.52
C VAL A 301 -1.39 9.06 6.64
N HIS A 302 -0.11 9.41 6.81
CA HIS A 302 0.32 10.42 7.78
C HIS A 302 0.16 11.85 7.25
N GLU A 303 0.09 12.04 5.93
CA GLU A 303 0.05 13.36 5.27
C GLU A 303 -1.38 13.82 4.93
N THR A 304 -2.38 12.94 5.02
CA THR A 304 -3.78 13.30 4.73
C THR A 304 -4.40 14.07 5.89
N GLY A 305 -4.45 15.41 5.79
CA GLY A 305 -5.20 16.26 6.70
C GLY A 305 -6.69 15.88 6.76
N GLU A 306 -7.27 15.91 7.96
CA GLU A 306 -8.67 15.52 8.15
C GLU A 306 -9.61 16.59 7.58
N ALA A 307 -10.45 16.19 6.62
CA ALA A 307 -11.47 17.04 6.03
C ALA A 307 -12.66 17.23 6.98
N ALA A 308 -12.47 18.04 8.02
CA ALA A 308 -13.45 18.36 9.06
C ALA A 308 -13.85 19.84 9.03
N LEU A 309 -15.08 20.12 9.45
CA LEU A 309 -15.52 21.46 9.79
C LEU A 309 -15.05 21.81 11.20
N VAL A 310 -14.56 23.03 11.37
CA VAL A 310 -14.30 23.63 12.68
C VAL A 310 -15.51 24.47 13.03
N ASP A 311 -16.22 24.09 14.09
CA ASP A 311 -17.53 24.63 14.49
C ASP A 311 -17.51 25.26 15.89
N HIS A 312 -16.34 25.47 16.49
CA HIS A 312 -16.19 25.97 17.88
C HIS A 312 -16.89 27.32 18.16
N ARG A 313 -17.15 28.11 17.12
CA ARG A 313 -17.83 29.41 17.20
C ARG A 313 -19.19 29.40 16.49
N ALA A 314 -19.61 28.26 15.95
CA ALA A 314 -20.79 28.17 15.10
C ALA A 314 -22.09 28.25 15.91
N GLY A 315 -22.96 29.15 15.50
CA GLY A 315 -24.31 29.29 16.01
C GLY A 315 -25.32 29.48 14.87
N ALA A 316 -26.59 29.26 15.15
CA ALA A 316 -27.68 29.64 14.24
C ALA A 316 -28.35 30.94 14.71
N ASP A 317 -28.36 31.97 13.86
CA ASP A 317 -29.05 33.24 14.09
C ASP A 317 -29.41 33.95 12.78
N GLY A 318 -30.54 34.66 12.77
CA GLY A 318 -30.93 35.51 11.63
C GLY A 318 -31.07 34.80 10.29
N GLY A 319 -31.23 33.47 10.27
CA GLY A 319 -31.23 32.66 9.04
C GLY A 319 -29.84 32.34 8.50
N LEU A 320 -28.78 32.57 9.27
CA LEU A 320 -27.40 32.16 8.99
C LEU A 320 -26.91 31.16 10.05
N ILE A 321 -26.10 30.21 9.60
CA ILE A 321 -25.51 29.16 10.44
C ILE A 321 -23.99 29.20 10.25
N GLY A 322 -23.25 29.48 11.32
CA GLY A 322 -21.78 29.62 11.29
C GLY A 322 -21.26 30.56 12.38
N PRO A 323 -19.99 31.00 12.30
CA PRO A 323 -19.03 30.69 11.25
C PRO A 323 -18.47 29.26 11.35
N PHE A 324 -18.27 28.64 10.20
CA PHE A 324 -17.48 27.42 10.04
C PHE A 324 -16.14 27.74 9.41
N GLN A 325 -15.13 26.91 9.69
CA GLN A 325 -13.86 26.91 8.96
C GLN A 325 -13.51 25.50 8.50
N VAL A 326 -12.63 25.40 7.50
CA VAL A 326 -12.08 24.13 7.01
C VAL A 326 -10.60 24.00 7.39
N ARG A 327 -10.10 22.76 7.51
CA ARG A 327 -8.67 22.48 7.75
C ARG A 327 -7.86 22.25 6.47
N ILE A 328 -8.56 21.98 5.37
CA ILE A 328 -8.00 21.76 4.04
C ILE A 328 -8.91 22.45 3.01
N PRO A 329 -8.41 22.78 1.81
CA PRO A 329 -9.24 23.37 0.76
C PRO A 329 -10.44 22.47 0.38
N LEU A 330 -11.66 22.99 0.52
CA LEU A 330 -12.91 22.29 0.18
C LEU A 330 -13.76 23.11 -0.78
N LEU A 331 -14.33 22.46 -1.79
CA LEU A 331 -15.34 22.99 -2.69
C LEU A 331 -16.70 22.46 -2.28
N PHE A 332 -17.59 23.33 -1.82
CA PHE A 332 -18.93 22.93 -1.44
C PHE A 332 -19.88 22.95 -2.64
N SER A 333 -20.80 22.00 -2.67
CA SER A 333 -21.91 21.93 -3.62
C SER A 333 -23.19 22.05 -2.82
N ALA A 334 -23.91 23.15 -3.01
CA ALA A 334 -25.18 23.37 -2.36
C ALA A 334 -26.30 22.70 -3.18
N ASN A 335 -27.16 21.92 -2.52
CA ASN A 335 -28.34 21.32 -3.13
C ASN A 335 -29.59 22.14 -2.72
N ASP A 336 -30.62 22.15 -3.56
CA ASP A 336 -31.96 22.77 -3.39
C ASP A 336 -32.14 23.71 -2.17
N GLY A 337 -32.00 25.02 -2.42
CA GLY A 337 -32.35 26.10 -1.46
C GLY A 337 -31.28 26.43 -0.42
N GLN A 338 -30.12 25.80 -0.48
CA GLN A 338 -28.98 26.06 0.41
C GLN A 338 -27.97 27.00 -0.29
N GLU A 339 -27.37 27.94 0.45
CA GLU A 339 -26.32 28.81 -0.06
C GLU A 339 -25.15 28.85 0.93
N VAL A 340 -23.94 28.74 0.41
CA VAL A 340 -22.70 28.95 1.15
C VAL A 340 -22.28 30.38 0.93
N VAL A 341 -22.14 31.16 2.00
CA VAL A 341 -21.84 32.60 1.93
C VAL A 341 -20.62 32.95 2.78
N ASP A 342 -19.95 34.04 2.43
CA ASP A 342 -18.88 34.62 3.23
C ASP A 342 -19.41 35.47 4.41
N THR A 343 -18.50 36.13 5.13
CA THR A 343 -18.83 37.04 6.24
C THR A 343 -19.68 38.24 5.83
N ASP A 344 -19.62 38.62 4.55
CA ASP A 344 -20.35 39.77 3.99
C ASP A 344 -21.69 39.34 3.37
N GLY A 345 -21.99 38.03 3.39
CA GLY A 345 -23.23 37.44 2.87
C GLY A 345 -23.25 37.18 1.37
N PHE A 346 -22.10 37.27 0.69
CA PHE A 346 -21.97 36.94 -0.73
C PHE A 346 -21.76 35.44 -0.93
N THR A 347 -22.36 34.89 -1.99
CA THR A 347 -22.27 33.46 -2.31
C THR A 347 -20.85 33.08 -2.72
N LEU A 348 -20.32 32.02 -2.10
CA LEU A 348 -19.02 31.45 -2.40
C LEU A 348 -19.14 30.38 -3.51
N GLY A 349 -18.51 30.63 -4.66
CA GLY A 349 -18.48 29.70 -5.80
C GLY A 349 -17.17 28.92 -5.98
N GLY A 350 -16.15 29.21 -5.18
CA GLY A 350 -14.81 28.64 -5.29
C GLY A 350 -14.39 27.78 -4.09
N PRO A 351 -13.15 27.25 -4.12
CA PRO A 351 -12.54 26.59 -2.96
C PRO A 351 -12.56 27.51 -1.72
N ILE A 352 -12.96 26.95 -0.59
CA ILE A 352 -12.77 27.59 0.72
C ILE A 352 -11.42 27.13 1.26
N GLU A 353 -10.53 28.08 1.48
CA GLU A 353 -9.18 27.85 2.03
C GLU A 353 -9.21 27.63 3.55
N PRO A 354 -8.19 26.96 4.13
CA PRO A 354 -8.11 26.74 5.56
C PRO A 354 -8.16 28.03 6.39
N GLY A 355 -8.99 28.03 7.44
CA GLY A 355 -9.15 29.16 8.35
C GLY A 355 -10.06 30.30 7.86
N THR A 356 -10.59 30.22 6.65
CA THR A 356 -11.60 31.18 6.14
C THR A 356 -12.96 30.90 6.78
N ASP A 357 -13.55 31.94 7.39
CA ASP A 357 -14.90 31.88 7.95
C ASP A 357 -15.95 31.87 6.82
N PHE A 358 -16.89 30.92 6.88
CA PHE A 358 -18.04 30.86 5.99
C PHE A 358 -19.31 30.48 6.76
N TYR A 359 -20.47 30.77 6.15
CA TYR A 359 -21.79 30.56 6.72
C TYR A 359 -22.68 29.81 5.75
N LEU A 360 -23.72 29.17 6.29
CA LEU A 360 -24.79 28.55 5.52
C LEU A 360 -26.08 29.34 5.71
N ARG A 361 -26.79 29.61 4.62
CA ARG A 361 -28.14 30.20 4.69
C ARG A 361 -29.16 29.13 5.05
N GLN A 362 -29.92 29.37 6.11
CA GLN A 362 -30.94 28.46 6.63
C GLN A 362 -32.13 28.41 5.67
N PRO A 363 -32.50 27.23 5.15
CA PRO A 363 -33.75 27.09 4.43
C PRO A 363 -34.91 27.04 5.45
N THR A 364 -36.00 27.74 5.14
CA THR A 364 -37.09 28.04 6.08
C THR A 364 -37.70 26.77 6.70
N GLY A 365 -37.85 26.77 8.03
CA GLY A 365 -38.55 25.71 8.78
C GLY A 365 -37.75 24.44 9.07
N MET A 366 -36.46 24.39 8.76
CA MET A 366 -35.60 23.24 9.08
C MET A 366 -34.75 23.44 10.34
N SER A 367 -34.47 22.34 11.03
CA SER A 367 -33.57 22.23 12.21
C SER A 367 -32.27 21.47 11.88
N GLY A 368 -32.02 21.22 10.60
CA GLY A 368 -30.83 20.56 10.11
C GLY A 368 -30.65 20.73 8.61
N ILE A 369 -29.41 20.61 8.16
CA ILE A 369 -28.98 20.74 6.76
C ILE A 369 -27.85 19.73 6.49
N THR A 370 -27.89 19.08 5.35
CA THR A 370 -26.78 18.26 4.86
C THR A 370 -26.14 18.99 3.69
N ILE A 371 -24.87 19.38 3.83
CA ILE A 371 -24.11 19.98 2.74
C ILE A 371 -23.07 19.00 2.19
N THR A 372 -22.91 18.99 0.87
CA THR A 372 -21.90 18.17 0.20
C THR A 372 -20.66 19.01 -0.09
N ALA A 373 -19.48 18.46 0.19
CA ALA A 373 -18.19 19.02 -0.16
C ALA A 373 -17.38 18.02 -0.98
N LYS A 374 -16.64 18.56 -1.95
CA LYS A 374 -15.55 17.91 -2.65
C LYS A 374 -14.24 18.56 -2.22
N THR A 375 -13.17 17.83 -2.33
CA THR A 375 -11.84 18.36 -2.00
C THR A 375 -11.19 18.89 -3.26
N VAL A 376 -10.35 19.91 -3.14
CA VAL A 376 -9.69 20.53 -4.30
C VAL A 376 -8.48 19.70 -4.79
N GLY A 377 -8.20 18.58 -4.12
CA GLY A 377 -7.35 17.48 -4.58
C GLY A 377 -8.00 16.12 -4.30
N GLU A 378 -7.33 15.02 -4.63
CA GLU A 378 -7.84 13.68 -4.32
C GLU A 378 -7.89 13.44 -2.81
N LEU A 379 -9.08 13.34 -2.19
CA LEU A 379 -9.14 12.85 -0.81
C LEU A 379 -9.16 11.33 -0.73
N HIS A 380 -8.41 10.85 0.23
CA HIS A 380 -7.83 9.52 0.21
C HIS A 380 -8.68 8.49 0.94
N GLY A 381 -8.65 7.26 0.41
CA GLY A 381 -8.54 6.09 1.29
C GLY A 381 -9.81 5.31 1.53
N ARG A 382 -10.84 5.54 0.74
CA ARG A 382 -12.03 4.67 0.73
C ARG A 382 -11.95 3.71 -0.45
N VAL A 383 -12.37 2.48 -0.20
CA VAL A 383 -12.29 1.40 -1.19
C VAL A 383 -13.69 0.93 -1.51
N LEU A 384 -14.05 0.97 -2.78
CA LEU A 384 -15.24 0.28 -3.27
C LEU A 384 -14.95 -1.21 -3.35
N THR A 385 -15.81 -1.99 -2.73
CA THR A 385 -15.70 -3.44 -2.65
C THR A 385 -16.78 -4.10 -3.48
N GLY A 386 -16.53 -5.34 -3.90
CA GLY A 386 -17.51 -6.19 -4.55
C GLY A 386 -17.63 -7.51 -3.80
N VAL A 387 -18.86 -7.93 -3.48
CA VAL A 387 -19.15 -9.26 -2.91
C VAL A 387 -20.06 -10.02 -3.86
N ALA A 388 -19.73 -11.28 -4.13
CA ALA A 388 -20.56 -12.16 -4.97
C ALA A 388 -21.87 -12.52 -4.24
N LEU A 389 -22.99 -12.47 -4.94
CA LEU A 389 -24.35 -12.64 -4.38
C LEU A 389 -24.83 -14.10 -4.29
N ASP A 390 -24.03 -15.09 -4.69
CA ASP A 390 -24.48 -16.46 -4.91
C ASP A 390 -24.47 -17.33 -3.62
N GLU A 391 -25.44 -18.24 -3.50
CA GLU A 391 -25.82 -18.91 -2.24
C GLU A 391 -24.87 -20.07 -1.79
N ALA A 392 -24.59 -20.05 -0.48
CA ALA A 392 -24.59 -21.18 0.46
C ALA A 392 -23.44 -22.22 0.55
N SER A 393 -22.29 -22.10 -0.12
CA SER A 393 -21.20 -23.08 0.17
C SER A 393 -19.76 -22.62 0.01
N HIS A 394 -19.49 -21.53 -0.71
CA HIS A 394 -18.13 -21.13 -1.03
C HIS A 394 -17.84 -19.71 -0.51
N ARG A 395 -16.73 -19.57 0.23
CA ARG A 395 -16.17 -18.29 0.64
C ARG A 395 -15.60 -17.57 -0.59
N PHE A 396 -16.46 -16.98 -1.40
CA PHE A 396 -16.01 -16.22 -2.56
C PHE A 396 -15.16 -15.05 -2.11
N THR A 397 -14.06 -14.79 -2.84
CA THR A 397 -13.22 -13.65 -2.50
C THR A 397 -14.02 -12.36 -2.65
N PRO A 398 -14.11 -11.51 -1.60
CA PRO A 398 -14.44 -10.12 -1.80
C PRO A 398 -13.34 -9.48 -2.63
N VAL A 399 -13.69 -8.46 -3.39
CA VAL A 399 -12.75 -7.77 -4.28
C VAL A 399 -12.74 -6.28 -4.01
N ALA A 400 -11.60 -5.64 -4.19
CA ALA A 400 -11.49 -4.18 -4.26
C ALA A 400 -11.49 -3.75 -5.72
N LEU A 401 -12.35 -2.79 -6.07
CA LEU A 401 -12.46 -2.28 -7.43
C LEU A 401 -11.32 -1.28 -7.69
N ALA A 402 -10.55 -1.52 -8.75
CA ALA A 402 -9.50 -0.65 -9.24
C ALA A 402 -10.09 0.24 -10.35
N ILE A 403 -10.90 1.22 -9.93
CA ILE A 403 -11.58 2.17 -10.81
C ILE A 403 -11.39 3.59 -10.27
N PRO A 404 -11.51 4.61 -11.14
CA PRO A 404 -11.67 5.98 -10.67
C PRO A 404 -12.91 6.11 -9.77
N THR A 405 -12.73 6.73 -8.61
CA THR A 405 -13.80 6.97 -7.63
C THR A 405 -13.93 8.45 -7.36
N GLU A 406 -15.16 8.93 -7.22
CA GLU A 406 -15.46 10.24 -6.64
C GLU A 406 -15.76 10.08 -5.16
N MET A 407 -15.12 10.91 -4.33
CA MET A 407 -15.39 10.99 -2.90
C MET A 407 -16.09 12.31 -2.62
N ASN A 408 -17.31 12.21 -2.11
CA ASN A 408 -18.06 13.32 -1.55
C ASN A 408 -17.98 13.25 -0.03
N ILE A 409 -17.80 14.39 0.61
CA ILE A 409 -17.90 14.53 2.05
C ILE A 409 -19.25 15.19 2.32
N GLU A 410 -20.10 14.51 3.07
CA GLU A 410 -21.37 15.05 3.54
C GLU A 410 -21.17 15.54 4.97
N PHE A 411 -21.59 16.77 5.26
CA PHE A 411 -21.65 17.29 6.61
C PHE A 411 -23.10 17.47 7.00
N ASP A 412 -23.56 16.65 7.94
CA ASP A 412 -24.86 16.79 8.58
C ASP A 412 -24.70 17.82 9.70
N ILE A 413 -25.39 18.95 9.57
CA ILE A 413 -25.32 20.07 10.51
C ILE A 413 -26.71 20.22 11.10
N SER A 414 -26.81 20.25 12.43
CA SER A 414 -28.09 20.34 13.15
C SER A 414 -28.03 21.42 14.21
N TRP A 415 -29.16 22.08 14.48
CA TRP A 415 -29.29 23.13 15.48
C TRP A 415 -30.64 23.03 16.18
N GLN A 416 -30.70 23.51 17.43
CA GLN A 416 -31.97 23.63 18.14
C GLN A 416 -32.74 24.83 17.59
N VAL A 417 -34.02 24.65 17.27
CA VAL A 417 -34.91 25.77 16.94
C VAL A 417 -35.50 26.23 18.27
N ASP A 418 -35.22 27.47 18.67
CA ASP A 418 -35.95 28.08 19.78
C ASP A 418 -37.43 28.11 19.39
N GLU A 419 -38.27 27.34 20.08
CA GLU A 419 -39.71 27.53 20.02
C GLU A 419 -39.97 28.98 20.45
N ALA A 420 -40.35 29.82 19.49
CA ALA A 420 -40.80 31.16 19.78
C ALA A 420 -42.00 31.05 20.72
N TRP A 421 -41.79 31.36 22.00
CA TRP A 421 -42.85 31.54 22.98
C TRP A 421 -43.81 32.60 22.43
N SER A 422 -44.94 32.15 21.89
CA SER A 422 -46.02 33.04 21.51
C SER A 422 -46.61 33.59 22.80
N TYR A 423 -46.22 34.82 23.15
CA TYR A 423 -46.98 35.63 24.11
C TYR A 423 -48.36 35.88 23.50
N VAL A 424 -49.32 35.01 23.80
CA VAL A 424 -50.73 35.30 23.61
C VAL A 424 -51.08 36.42 24.58
N VAL A 425 -51.20 37.64 24.04
CA VAL A 425 -51.81 38.78 24.73
C VAL A 425 -53.26 38.40 25.00
N GLY A 426 -53.53 37.96 26.23
CA GLY A 426 -54.87 37.74 26.75
C GLY A 426 -55.48 39.07 27.14
N ASP A 427 -56.23 39.65 26.22
CA ASP A 427 -57.19 40.72 26.47
C ASP A 427 -58.22 40.22 27.51
N LYS A 428 -58.34 40.92 28.65
CA LYS A 428 -59.42 40.69 29.62
C LYS A 428 -60.17 42.01 29.82
N ARG A 429 -61.46 41.90 29.49
CA ARG A 429 -62.56 42.85 29.72
C ARG A 429 -62.51 43.59 31.05
#